data_AF-A0A822E9A6-F1
#
_entry.id   AF-A0A822E9A6-F1
#
_cell.length_a   1.000
_cell.length_b   1.000
_cell.length_c   1.000
_cell.angle_alpha   90.00
_cell.angle_beta   90.00
_cell.angle_gamma   90.00
#
_symmetry.space_group_name_H-M   'P 1'
#
loop_
_entity.id
_entity.type
_entity.pdbx_description
1 polymer ?
#
loop_
_entity_poly.entity_id
_entity_poly.type
_entity_poly.pdbx_seq_one_letter_code
_entity_poly.pdbx_strand_id
1 'polypeptide(L)'
;MNTKLRGLSAPGLFIGRDLAHTFLNIDGDFFNVKHLNGEGRLVAIDVWGVGGRKSAEEQNSMRQWENRQVEKSSKVKRSYEEEEAILNMAGIVTRHDQEQLYNN
;
A
#
# COMPACT_ATOMS: atom_id res chain seq x y z
N MET A 1 -6.13 2.37 -10.64
CA MET A 1 -6.43 1.82 -9.29
C MET A 1 -5.65 0.53 -9.15
N ASN A 2 -4.54 0.54 -8.42
CA ASN A 2 -3.68 -0.63 -8.27
C ASN A 2 -3.76 -1.08 -6.80
N THR A 3 -4.79 -1.84 -6.46
CA THR A 3 -5.05 -2.35 -5.10
C THR A 3 -4.41 -3.72 -4.85
N LYS A 4 -3.40 -4.11 -5.64
CA LYS A 4 -2.57 -5.27 -5.32
C LYS A 4 -1.30 -4.80 -4.62
N LEU A 5 -1.44 -4.41 -3.36
CA LEU A 5 -0.31 -4.47 -2.43
C LEU A 5 0.18 -5.92 -2.44
N ARG A 6 1.37 -6.18 -3.00
CA ARG A 6 1.96 -7.52 -3.11
C ARG A 6 2.04 -8.11 -1.69
N GLY A 7 1.32 -9.20 -1.45
CA GLY A 7 1.28 -9.91 -0.16
C GLY A 7 -0.07 -9.93 0.56
N LEU A 8 -1.04 -9.11 0.15
CA LEU A 8 -2.42 -9.19 0.65
C LEU A 8 -3.21 -10.22 -0.15
N SER A 9 -3.38 -11.43 0.41
CA SER A 9 -4.10 -12.53 -0.24
C SER A 9 -5.62 -12.35 -0.28
N ALA A 10 -6.20 -11.42 0.49
CA ALA A 10 -7.63 -11.18 0.51
C ALA A 10 -7.95 -9.67 0.63
N PRO A 11 -8.97 -9.18 -0.10
CA PRO A 11 -9.53 -7.86 0.14
C PRO A 11 -10.14 -7.79 1.54
N GLY A 12 -9.99 -6.64 2.21
CA GLY A 12 -10.45 -6.44 3.58
C GLY A 12 -9.93 -5.14 4.19
N LEU A 13 -10.38 -4.81 5.39
CA LEU A 13 -9.85 -3.70 6.18
C LEU A 13 -8.87 -4.24 7.23
N PHE A 14 -7.62 -3.80 7.12
CA PHE A 14 -6.55 -4.20 8.03
C PHE A 14 -6.10 -2.97 8.82
N ILE A 15 -6.07 -3.09 10.15
CA ILE A 15 -5.55 -2.06 11.04
C ILE A 15 -4.41 -2.66 11.86
N GLY A 16 -3.22 -2.08 11.69
CA GLY A 16 -1.98 -2.61 12.25
C GLY A 16 -0.77 -1.82 11.79
N ARG A 17 0.41 -2.20 12.31
CA ARG A 17 1.69 -1.62 11.86
C ARG A 17 2.06 -2.14 10.47
N ASP A 18 1.85 -3.43 10.25
CA ASP A 18 2.09 -4.12 8.99
C ASP A 18 1.15 -5.34 8.86
N LEU A 19 1.25 -6.07 7.75
CA LEU A 19 0.43 -7.25 7.48
C LEU A 19 0.69 -8.41 8.44
N ALA A 20 1.89 -8.49 9.03
CA ALA A 20 2.25 -9.51 10.01
C ALA A 20 1.80 -9.14 11.44
N HIS A 21 1.66 -7.85 11.71
CA HIS A 21 1.33 -7.24 12.99
C HIS A 21 0.02 -6.44 12.88
N THR A 22 -1.00 -7.10 12.34
CA THR A 22 -2.38 -6.60 12.30
C THR A 22 -3.09 -6.96 13.60
N PHE A 23 -3.68 -5.98 14.28
CA PHE A 23 -4.46 -6.23 15.49
C PHE A 23 -5.97 -6.28 15.21
N LEU A 24 -6.41 -5.75 14.07
CA LEU A 24 -7.80 -5.84 13.60
C LEU A 24 -7.82 -6.14 12.10
N ASN A 25 -8.51 -7.21 11.73
CA ASN A 25 -8.76 -7.58 10.34
C ASN A 25 -10.25 -7.80 10.14
N ILE A 26 -10.83 -7.09 9.19
CA ILE A 26 -12.20 -7.29 8.72
C ILE A 26 -12.13 -7.85 7.30
N ASP A 27 -12.85 -8.94 7.06
CA ASP A 27 -12.93 -9.55 5.74
C ASP A 27 -13.54 -8.62 4.68
N GLY A 28 -13.30 -8.93 3.40
CA GLY A 28 -13.77 -8.10 2.28
C GLY A 28 -15.29 -7.96 2.20
N ASP A 29 -16.02 -8.92 2.76
CA ASP A 29 -17.48 -8.93 2.79
C ASP A 29 -18.06 -8.26 4.06
N PHE A 30 -17.22 -7.80 4.98
CA PHE A 30 -17.62 -7.17 6.24
C PHE A 30 -18.56 -8.04 7.09
N PHE A 31 -18.33 -9.36 7.11
CA PHE A 31 -19.06 -10.31 7.93
C PHE A 31 -18.28 -10.79 9.14
N ASN A 32 -16.96 -10.91 9.02
CA ASN A 32 -16.12 -11.47 10.06
C ASN A 32 -15.03 -10.48 10.44
N VAL A 33 -14.79 -10.41 11.75
CA VAL A 33 -13.73 -9.61 12.33
C VAL A 33 -12.80 -10.52 13.13
N LYS A 34 -11.50 -10.39 12.88
CA LYS A 34 -10.44 -10.99 13.69
C LYS A 34 -9.75 -9.90 14.47
N HIS A 35 -9.70 -10.08 15.78
CA HIS A 35 -8.98 -9.22 16.72
C HIS A 35 -7.95 -10.06 17.48
N LEU A 36 -6.99 -9.42 18.15
CA LEU A 36 -5.93 -10.08 18.92
C LEU A 36 -6.43 -11.19 19.88
N ASN A 37 -7.66 -11.03 20.39
CA ASN A 37 -8.22 -11.91 21.42
C ASN A 37 -9.26 -12.92 20.87
N GLY A 38 -9.47 -12.97 19.54
CA GLY A 38 -10.40 -13.92 18.93
C GLY A 38 -11.08 -13.42 17.67
N GLU A 39 -11.96 -14.27 17.14
CA GLU A 39 -12.72 -14.02 15.92
C GLU A 39 -14.20 -13.88 16.25
N GLY A 40 -14.91 -13.04 15.50
CA GLY A 40 -16.33 -12.77 15.72
C GLY A 40 -17.05 -12.38 14.45
N ARG A 41 -18.38 -12.43 14.51
CA ARG A 41 -19.25 -11.95 13.45
C ARG A 41 -19.49 -10.45 13.62
N LEU A 42 -19.25 -9.70 12.56
CA LEU A 42 -19.54 -8.29 12.49
C LEU A 42 -21.05 -8.07 12.40
N VAL A 43 -21.61 -7.30 13.32
CA VAL A 43 -23.05 -7.01 13.40
C VAL A 43 -23.35 -5.62 12.84
N ALA A 44 -22.53 -4.64 13.21
CA ALA A 44 -22.64 -3.25 12.79
C ALA A 44 -21.27 -2.58 12.82
N ILE A 45 -21.09 -1.55 12.00
CA ILE A 45 -19.93 -0.65 12.03
C ILE A 45 -20.46 0.78 12.04
N ASP A 46 -19.99 1.56 13.01
CA ASP A 46 -20.18 3.00 13.02
C ASP A 46 -18.86 3.70 12.72
N VAL A 47 -18.88 4.61 11.76
CA VAL A 47 -17.71 5.42 11.39
C VAL A 47 -17.97 6.86 11.77
N TRP A 48 -17.20 7.35 12.74
CA TRP A 48 -17.30 8.72 13.23
C TRP A 48 -16.14 9.55 12.67
N GLY A 49 -16.45 10.58 11.90
CA GLY A 49 -15.48 11.57 11.44
C GLY A 49 -15.55 12.84 12.28
N VAL A 50 -14.40 13.36 12.71
CA VAL A 50 -14.29 14.71 13.29
C VAL A 50 -13.96 15.67 12.15
N GLY A 51 -14.93 15.96 11.29
CA GLY A 51 -14.69 16.83 10.13
C GLY A 51 -15.94 17.57 9.70
N GLY A 52 -15.97 18.88 9.94
CA GLY A 52 -16.92 19.75 9.27
C GLY A 52 -16.66 19.80 7.77
N ARG A 53 -17.55 20.45 7.01
CA ARG A 53 -17.45 20.54 5.53
C ARG A 53 -16.06 20.96 5.04
N LYS A 54 -15.42 21.88 5.77
CA LYS A 54 -14.07 22.37 5.48
C LYS A 54 -13.00 21.28 5.54
N SER A 55 -13.03 20.42 6.57
CA SER A 55 -12.06 19.32 6.70
C SER A 55 -12.24 18.27 5.60
N ALA A 56 -13.48 18.05 5.14
CA ALA A 56 -13.75 17.17 4.00
C ALA A 56 -13.20 17.76 2.69
N GLU A 57 -13.38 19.06 2.46
CA GLU A 57 -12.82 19.77 1.29
C GLU A 57 -11.28 19.70 1.30
N GLU A 58 -10.64 19.91 2.45
CA GLU A 58 -9.19 19.82 2.62
C GLU A 58 -8.66 18.40 2.33
N GLN A 59 -9.27 17.36 2.91
CA GLN A 59 -8.89 15.96 2.64
C GLN A 59 -9.06 15.58 1.17
N ASN A 60 -10.14 16.07 0.53
CA ASN A 60 -10.39 15.79 -0.88
C ASN A 60 -9.36 16.49 -1.78
N SER A 61 -8.97 17.72 -1.44
CA SER A 61 -7.92 18.46 -2.14
C SER A 61 -6.56 17.79 -2.02
N MET A 62 -6.22 17.26 -0.82
CA MET A 62 -5.00 16.51 -0.56
C MET A 62 -4.97 15.21 -1.39
N ARG A 63 -6.06 14.44 -1.38
CA ARG A 63 -6.18 13.20 -2.16
C ARG A 63 -6.05 13.45 -3.68
N GLN A 64 -6.64 14.54 -4.18
CA GLN A 64 -6.49 14.93 -5.58
C GLN A 64 -5.04 15.30 -5.92
N TRP A 65 -4.35 15.99 -5.02
CA TRP A 65 -2.94 16.33 -5.20
C TRP A 65 -2.07 15.07 -5.24
N GLU A 66 -2.26 14.14 -4.30
CA GLU A 66 -1.56 12.85 -4.26
C GLU A 66 -1.73 12.08 -5.57
N ASN A 67 -2.97 11.95 -6.06
CA ASN A 67 -3.27 11.29 -7.33
C ASN A 67 -2.52 11.94 -8.50
N ARG A 68 -2.48 13.27 -8.56
CA ARG A 68 -1.74 14.00 -9.61
C ARG A 68 -0.23 13.78 -9.51
N GLN A 69 0.33 13.68 -8.30
CA GLN A 69 1.75 13.38 -8.13
C GLN A 69 2.09 11.97 -8.60
N VAL A 70 1.24 10.99 -8.28
CA VAL A 70 1.38 9.61 -8.75
C VAL A 70 1.29 9.54 -10.28
N GLU A 71 0.33 10.25 -10.90
CA GLU A 71 0.23 10.31 -12.36
C GLU A 71 1.47 10.94 -12.99
N LYS A 72 1.99 12.03 -12.42
CA LYS A 72 3.21 12.68 -12.90
C LYS A 72 4.42 11.76 -12.77
N SER A 73 4.61 11.10 -11.63
CA SER A 73 5.74 10.18 -11.43
C SER A 73 5.65 8.94 -12.33
N SER A 74 4.44 8.43 -12.60
CA SER A 74 4.23 7.27 -13.47
C SER A 74 4.52 7.54 -14.95
N LYS A 75 4.43 8.80 -15.40
CA LYS A 75 4.69 9.20 -16.79
C LYS A 75 6.17 9.44 -17.07
N VAL A 76 7.00 9.59 -16.04
CA VAL A 76 8.45 9.70 -16.21
C VAL A 76 9.02 8.28 -16.29
N LYS A 77 9.35 7.82 -17.49
CA LYS A 77 10.23 6.66 -17.65
C LYS A 77 11.59 7.06 -17.08
N ARG A 78 11.93 6.56 -15.90
CA ARG A 78 13.25 6.77 -15.30
C ARG A 78 14.27 5.98 -16.09
N SER A 79 15.47 6.54 -16.26
CA SER A 79 16.57 5.76 -16.83
C SER A 79 17.01 4.72 -15.80
N TYR A 80 17.59 3.62 -16.28
CA TYR A 80 18.13 2.57 -15.41
C TYR A 80 19.16 3.12 -14.40
N GLU A 81 19.96 4.10 -14.81
CA GLU A 81 20.96 4.77 -13.97
C GLU A 81 20.33 5.54 -12.79
N GLU A 82 19.18 6.18 -13.02
CA GLU A 82 18.44 6.88 -11.96
C GLU A 82 17.82 5.90 -10.96
N GLU A 83 17.34 4.74 -11.43
CA GLU A 83 16.81 3.69 -10.56
C GLU A 83 17.91 3.04 -9.72
N GLU A 84 19.07 2.75 -10.32
CA GLU A 84 20.25 2.21 -9.64
C GLU A 84 20.77 3.17 -8.55
N ALA A 85 20.82 4.48 -8.83
CA ALA A 85 21.23 5.48 -7.86
C ALA A 85 20.29 5.55 -6.65
N ILE A 86 18.97 5.46 -6.87
CA ILE A 86 17.97 5.46 -5.79
C ILE A 86 18.05 4.18 -4.96
N LEU A 87 18.20 3.02 -5.62
CA LEU A 87 18.34 1.73 -4.93
C LEU A 87 19.62 1.69 -4.09
N ASN A 88 20.73 2.20 -4.61
CA ASN A 88 21.99 2.33 -3.87
C ASN A 88 21.87 3.27 -2.67
N MET A 89 21.18 4.42 -2.80
CA MET A 89 20.91 5.31 -1.66
C MET A 89 20.00 4.68 -0.61
N ALA A 90 19.07 3.81 -1.01
CA ALA A 90 18.22 3.04 -0.10
C ALA A 90 18.94 1.82 0.52
N GLY A 91 20.21 1.59 0.20
CA GLY A 91 21.00 0.45 0.69
C GLY A 91 20.65 -0.89 0.03
N ILE A 92 19.89 -0.87 -1.07
CA ILE A 92 19.49 -2.06 -1.82
C ILE A 92 20.50 -2.28 -2.95
N VAL A 93 21.41 -3.23 -2.76
CA VAL A 93 22.37 -3.63 -3.79
C VAL A 93 21.73 -4.73 -4.64
N THR A 94 21.28 -4.38 -5.85
CA THR A 94 20.85 -5.37 -6.84
C THR A 94 22.07 -5.85 -7.64
N ARG A 95 22.63 -7.02 -7.28
CA ARG A 95 23.60 -7.70 -8.15
C ARG A 95 22.85 -8.33 -9.32
N HIS A 96 23.02 -7.75 -10.51
CA HIS A 96 22.70 -8.45 -11.76
C HIS A 96 23.92 -9.27 -12.16
N ASP A 97 23.98 -10.50 -11.66
CA ASP A 97 24.92 -11.49 -12.18
C ASP A 97 24.43 -11.89 -13.58
N GLN A 98 24.87 -11.16 -14.61
CA GLN A 98 24.89 -11.69 -15.96
C GLN A 98 26.09 -12.64 -16.05
N GLU A 99 25.88 -13.90 -15.66
CA GLU A 99 26.79 -14.97 -16.01
C GLU A 99 26.88 -15.04 -17.54
N GLN A 100 28.01 -14.55 -18.05
CA GLN A 100 28.51 -14.83 -19.37
C GLN A 100 28.69 -16.34 -19.52
N LEU A 101 27.69 -17.03 -20.06
CA LEU A 101 27.92 -18.37 -20.63
C LEU A 101 28.47 -18.22 -22.04
N TYR A 102 29.76 -17.87 -22.12
CA TYR A 102 30.62 -18.43 -23.15
C TYR A 102 30.88 -19.89 -22.78
N ASN A 103 30.48 -20.84 -23.64
CA ASN A 103 31.20 -22.10 -23.93
C ASN A 103 30.35 -23.02 -24.83
N ASN A 104 30.60 -22.98 -26.14
CA ASN A 104 31.23 -24.07 -26.94
C ASN A 104 31.03 -23.82 -28.44
#